data_AF-A0A147JZ01-F1
#
_entry.id   AF-A0A147JZ01-F1
#
_cell.length_a   1.000
_cell.length_b   1.000
_cell.length_c   1.000
_cell.angle_alpha   90.00
_cell.angle_beta   90.00
_cell.angle_gamma   90.00
#
_symmetry.space_group_name_H-M   'P 1'
#
loop_
_entity.id
_entity.type
_entity.pdbx_description
1 polymer ?
#
loop_
_entity_poly.entity_id
_entity_poly.type
_entity_poly.pdbx_seq_one_letter_code
_entity_poly.pdbx_strand_id
1 'polypeptide(L)'
;MFEVDLLRASEDQLLQISRELGLGLNLEEMKKCKRYFSKRGSNPTDVELQSIGQTWSEHCYHKTFKGEVLVGRRKVRLFKDFIAKVTKELSQPWCISVF
;
A
#
# COMPACT_ATOMS: atom_id res chain seq x y z
N MET A 1 -2.20 -23.58 1.59
CA MET A 1 -3.24 -22.58 1.29
C MET A 1 -4.45 -22.90 2.13
N PHE A 2 -4.95 -21.93 2.88
CA PHE A 2 -6.12 -22.04 3.74
C PHE A 2 -6.95 -20.76 3.68
N GLU A 3 -8.23 -20.87 4.02
CA GLU A 3 -9.13 -19.73 4.08
C GLU A 3 -8.96 -18.98 5.41
N VAL A 4 -8.98 -17.65 5.35
CA VAL A 4 -8.88 -16.77 6.53
C VAL A 4 -10.23 -16.12 6.78
N ASP A 5 -10.80 -16.29 7.97
CA ASP A 5 -12.09 -15.66 8.34
C ASP A 5 -11.96 -14.15 8.53
N LEU A 6 -11.90 -13.42 7.41
CA LEU A 6 -11.73 -11.98 7.37
C LEU A 6 -13.08 -11.24 7.42
N LEU A 7 -14.12 -11.82 6.83
CA LEU A 7 -15.44 -11.18 6.69
C LEU A 7 -16.10 -10.97 8.06
N ARG A 8 -15.90 -11.88 9.01
CA ARG A 8 -16.47 -11.78 10.37
C ARG A 8 -15.52 -11.17 11.38
N ALA A 9 -14.24 -10.99 11.04
CA ALA A 9 -13.23 -10.45 11.94
C ALA A 9 -13.58 -9.05 12.48
N SER A 10 -13.49 -8.85 13.79
CA SER A 10 -13.47 -7.53 14.43
C SER A 10 -12.20 -6.74 14.07
N GLU A 11 -12.13 -5.46 14.44
CA GLU A 11 -10.93 -4.64 14.19
C GLU A 11 -9.68 -5.22 14.87
N ASP A 12 -9.82 -5.75 16.09
CA ASP A 12 -8.73 -6.42 16.80
C ASP A 12 -8.30 -7.72 16.10
N GLN A 13 -9.27 -8.51 15.62
CA GLN A 13 -8.99 -9.73 14.86
C GLN A 13 -8.32 -9.42 13.51
N LEU A 14 -8.67 -8.31 12.86
CA LEU A 14 -7.98 -7.86 11.64
C LEU A 14 -6.49 -7.57 11.92
N LEU A 15 -6.18 -6.92 13.03
CA LEU A 15 -4.79 -6.68 13.44
C LEU A 15 -4.08 -7.98 13.83
N GLN A 16 -4.79 -8.91 14.48
CA GLN A 16 -4.26 -10.23 14.80
C GLN A 16 -3.91 -11.02 13.54
N ILE A 17 -4.81 -11.09 12.56
CA ILE A 17 -4.58 -11.73 11.25
C ILE A 17 -3.35 -11.13 10.57
N SER A 18 -3.24 -9.80 10.53
CA SER A 18 -2.09 -9.12 9.93
C SER A 18 -0.77 -9.49 10.60
N ARG A 19 -0.77 -9.62 11.94
CA ARG A 19 0.39 -9.98 12.74
C ARG A 19 0.78 -11.45 12.57
N GLU A 20 -0.17 -12.37 12.69
CA GLU A 20 0.06 -13.81 12.64
C GLU A 20 0.51 -14.28 11.25
N LEU A 21 -0.06 -13.69 10.20
CA LEU A 21 0.34 -13.97 8.83
C LEU A 21 1.55 -13.12 8.38
N GLY A 22 2.01 -12.16 9.18
CA GLY A 22 3.13 -11.29 8.81
C GLY A 22 2.86 -10.40 7.59
N LEU A 23 1.62 -9.92 7.42
CA LEU A 23 1.21 -9.14 6.24
C LEU A 23 1.79 -7.72 6.21
N GLY A 24 2.15 -7.18 7.38
CA GLY A 24 2.64 -5.80 7.49
C GLY A 24 1.59 -4.73 7.17
N LEU A 25 0.30 -5.10 7.17
CA LEU A 25 -0.81 -4.22 6.87
C LEU A 25 -1.33 -3.56 8.15
N ASN A 26 -1.57 -2.25 8.10
CA ASN A 26 -2.21 -1.53 9.20
C ASN A 26 -3.74 -1.75 9.21
N LEU A 27 -4.41 -1.24 10.24
CA LEU A 27 -5.85 -1.44 10.42
C LEU A 27 -6.68 -0.93 9.22
N GLU A 28 -6.34 0.23 8.65
CA GLU A 28 -7.08 0.78 7.51
C GLU A 28 -6.88 -0.04 6.23
N GLU A 29 -5.69 -0.60 6.04
CA GLU A 29 -5.40 -1.52 4.94
C GLU A 29 -6.12 -2.85 5.11
N MET A 30 -6.16 -3.39 6.33
CA MET A 30 -6.94 -4.59 6.63
C MET A 30 -8.44 -4.36 6.46
N LYS A 31 -8.96 -3.20 6.87
CA LYS A 31 -10.35 -2.80 6.59
C LYS A 31 -10.64 -2.69 5.09
N LYS A 32 -9.69 -2.21 4.29
CA LYS A 32 -9.81 -2.21 2.81
C LYS A 32 -9.88 -3.63 2.26
N CYS A 33 -9.03 -4.53 2.73
CA CYS A 33 -9.09 -5.95 2.37
C CYS A 33 -10.46 -6.54 2.74
N LYS A 34 -10.92 -6.34 3.98
CA LYS A 34 -12.23 -6.80 4.44
C LYS A 34 -13.35 -6.31 3.54
N ARG A 35 -13.40 -5.00 3.25
CA ARG A 35 -14.40 -4.42 2.33
C ARG A 35 -14.35 -5.04 0.93
N TYR A 36 -13.17 -5.32 0.39
CA TYR A 36 -13.02 -5.96 -0.92
C TYR A 36 -13.58 -7.39 -0.91
N PHE A 37 -13.15 -8.22 0.04
CA PHE A 37 -13.59 -9.62 0.14
C PHE A 37 -15.07 -9.74 0.54
N SER A 38 -15.59 -8.83 1.37
CA SER A 38 -17.03 -8.75 1.66
C SER A 38 -17.85 -8.46 0.40
N LYS A 39 -17.38 -7.58 -0.49
CA LYS A 39 -18.06 -7.33 -1.78
C LYS A 39 -17.95 -8.51 -2.73
N ARG A 40 -16.84 -9.25 -2.69
CA ARG A 40 -16.67 -10.50 -3.44
C ARG A 40 -17.60 -11.62 -2.96
N GLY A 41 -18.01 -11.57 -1.69
CA GLY A 41 -18.90 -12.57 -1.08
C GLY A 41 -18.17 -13.83 -0.59
N SER A 42 -16.85 -13.80 -0.49
CA SER A 42 -16.05 -14.91 0.02
C SER A 42 -14.85 -14.42 0.81
N ASN A 43 -14.42 -15.21 1.80
CA ASN A 43 -13.18 -14.97 2.51
C ASN A 43 -11.97 -15.09 1.57
N PRO A 44 -10.86 -14.41 1.89
CA PRO A 44 -9.60 -14.61 1.19
C PRO A 44 -8.93 -15.92 1.60
N THR A 45 -8.08 -16.42 0.72
CA THR A 45 -7.02 -17.34 1.12
C THR A 45 -5.83 -16.60 1.74
N ASP A 46 -5.02 -17.32 2.51
CA ASP A 46 -3.70 -16.88 2.99
C ASP A 46 -2.85 -16.29 1.87
N VAL A 47 -2.80 -16.94 0.70
CA VAL A 47 -2.00 -16.49 -0.45
C VAL A 47 -2.52 -15.17 -1.05
N GLU A 48 -3.83 -14.97 -1.09
CA GLU A 48 -4.41 -13.70 -1.55
C GLU A 48 -4.05 -12.54 -0.62
N LEU A 49 -4.12 -12.77 0.69
CA LEU A 49 -3.70 -11.76 1.68
C LEU A 49 -2.20 -11.48 1.63
N GLN A 50 -1.37 -12.51 1.48
CA GLN A 50 0.08 -12.35 1.31
C GLN A 50 0.41 -11.54 0.06
N SER A 51 -0.28 -11.81 -1.05
CA SER A 51 -0.09 -11.06 -2.30
C SER A 51 -0.40 -9.58 -2.12
N ILE A 52 -1.47 -9.25 -1.38
CA ILE A 52 -1.77 -7.86 -1.02
C ILE A 52 -0.70 -7.29 -0.09
N GLY A 53 -0.31 -8.01 0.97
CA GLY A 53 0.73 -7.58 1.91
C GLY A 53 2.04 -7.22 1.23
N GLN A 54 2.51 -8.06 0.31
CA GLN A 54 3.72 -7.81 -0.46
C GLN A 54 3.58 -6.59 -1.38
N THR A 55 2.52 -6.54 -2.18
CA THR A 55 2.33 -5.46 -3.18
C THR A 55 2.03 -4.11 -2.53
N TRP A 56 1.42 -4.10 -1.35
CA TRP A 56 1.14 -2.89 -0.57
C TRP A 56 2.20 -2.61 0.48
N SER A 57 3.31 -3.33 0.51
CA SER A 57 4.44 -3.00 1.37
C SER A 57 5.02 -1.62 1.01
N GLU A 58 5.72 -0.98 1.96
CA GLU A 58 6.38 0.29 1.69
C GLU A 58 7.37 0.19 0.52
N HIS A 59 8.15 -0.90 0.50
CA HIS A 59 9.16 -1.15 -0.51
C HIS A 59 8.56 -1.30 -1.92
N CYS A 60 7.42 -1.98 -2.06
CA CYS A 60 6.79 -2.15 -3.36
C CYS A 60 5.95 -0.92 -3.77
N TYR A 61 5.10 -0.43 -2.87
CA TYR A 61 4.17 0.63 -3.22
C TYR A 61 4.80 2.03 -3.21
N HIS A 62 5.89 2.21 -2.47
CA HIS A 62 6.57 3.48 -2.24
C HIS A 62 5.65 4.52 -1.58
N LYS A 63 5.01 4.20 -0.43
CA LYS A 63 3.97 5.05 0.17
C LYS A 63 4.54 6.39 0.62
N THR A 64 5.71 6.40 1.26
CA THR A 64 6.37 7.64 1.71
C THR A 64 6.80 8.48 0.51
N PHE A 65 7.40 7.83 -0.49
CA PHE A 65 7.96 8.54 -1.65
C PHE A 65 6.88 9.18 -2.54
N LYS A 66 5.72 8.53 -2.66
CA LYS A 66 4.54 9.05 -3.38
C LYS A 66 3.65 9.94 -2.52
N GLY A 67 3.67 9.74 -1.21
CA GLY A 67 2.83 10.41 -0.23
C GLY A 67 3.26 11.85 0.05
N GLU A 68 2.41 12.55 0.80
CA GLU A 68 2.73 13.87 1.33
C GLU A 68 3.48 13.72 2.65
N VAL A 69 4.63 14.38 2.76
CA VAL A 69 5.50 14.36 3.94
C VAL A 69 5.70 15.79 4.42
N LEU A 70 5.72 15.98 5.75
CA LEU A 70 6.02 17.26 6.37
C LEU A 70 7.53 17.38 6.60
N VAL A 71 8.18 18.33 5.91
CA VAL A 71 9.59 18.69 6.11
C VAL A 71 9.64 20.07 6.74
N GLY A 72 9.93 20.11 8.05
CA GLY A 72 9.78 21.33 8.85
C GLY A 72 8.32 21.78 8.90
N ARG A 73 8.00 22.90 8.25
CA ARG A 73 6.62 23.43 8.12
C ARG A 73 6.02 23.25 6.72
N ARG A 74 6.75 22.60 5.79
CA ARG A 74 6.33 22.47 4.39
C ARG A 74 5.85 21.06 4.11
N LYS A 75 4.69 20.95 3.47
CA LYS A 75 4.18 19.71 2.91
C LYS A 75 4.75 19.53 1.51
N VAL A 76 5.38 18.38 1.26
CA VAL A 76 6.01 18.05 -0.02
C VAL A 76 5.69 16.61 -0.40
N ARG A 77 5.72 16.30 -1.69
CA ARG A 77 5.66 14.94 -2.22
C ARG A 77 7.01 14.63 -2.87
N LEU A 78 7.78 13.74 -2.24
CA LEU A 78 9.20 13.54 -2.58
C LEU A 78 9.41 13.27 -4.07
N PHE A 79 8.69 12.29 -4.62
CA PHE A 79 8.79 11.94 -6.03
C PHE A 79 8.31 13.07 -6.95
N LYS A 80 7.13 13.64 -6.68
CA LYS A 80 6.51 14.62 -7.59
C LYS A 80 7.27 15.94 -7.61
N ASP A 81 7.65 16.45 -6.44
CA ASP A 81 8.14 17.82 -6.30
C ASP A 81 9.64 17.93 -6.58
N PHE A 82 10.43 16.87 -6.34
CA PHE A 82 11.89 16.91 -6.48
C PHE A 82 12.46 16.05 -7.61
N ILE A 83 11.74 15.02 -8.08
CA ILE A 83 12.21 14.16 -9.17
C ILE A 83 11.41 14.45 -10.44
N ALA A 84 10.09 14.19 -10.42
CA ALA A 84 9.25 14.29 -11.61
C ALA A 84 9.17 15.71 -12.17
N LYS A 85 9.03 16.71 -11.29
CA LYS A 85 9.01 18.11 -11.67
C LYS A 85 10.30 18.53 -12.39
N VAL A 86 11.46 18.26 -11.81
CA VAL A 86 12.76 18.68 -12.35
C VAL A 86 13.04 18.01 -13.69
N THR A 87 12.76 16.71 -13.83
CA THR A 87 12.93 16.02 -15.11
C THR A 87 12.06 16.62 -16.21
N LYS A 88 10.82 17.00 -15.89
CA LYS A 88 9.92 17.68 -16.84
C LYS A 88 10.38 19.09 -17.18
N GLU A 89 10.84 19.86 -16.19
CA GLU A 89 11.30 21.24 -16.39
C GLU A 89 12.60 21.31 -17.21
N LEU A 90 13.54 20.40 -16.95
CA LEU A 90 14.80 20.34 -17.68
C LEU A 90 14.63 19.74 -19.08
N SER A 91 13.68 18.81 -19.28
CA SER A 91 13.32 18.21 -20.58
C SER A 91 14.53 17.83 -21.45
N GLN A 92 15.54 17.19 -20.85
CA GLN A 92 16.80 16.91 -21.53
C GLN A 92 16.62 15.94 -22.71
N PRO A 93 17.25 16.20 -23.87
CA PRO A 93 16.97 15.45 -25.10
C PRO A 93 17.39 13.97 -25.05
N TRP A 94 18.25 13.58 -24.11
CA TRP A 94 18.66 12.18 -23.90
C TRP A 94 17.73 11.40 -22.95
N CYS A 95 16.78 12.06 -22.29
CA CYS A 95 15.77 11.40 -21.45
C CYS A 95 14.60 10.91 -22.30
N ILE A 96 14.78 9.79 -23.00
CA ILE A 96 13.80 9.24 -23.97
C ILE A 96 12.53 8.72 -23.29
N SER A 97 12.67 8.02 -22.17
CA SER A 97 11.56 7.49 -21.38
C SER A 97 11.91 7.61 -19.91
N VAL A 98 11.11 8.35 -19.17
CA VAL A 98 11.26 8.61 -17.74
C VAL A 98 9.92 8.41 -17.07
N PHE A 99 9.96 7.80 -15.89
CA PHE A 99 8.87 7.46 -14.98
C PHE A 99 7.42 7.72 -15.43
#